data_AF-A0A9E4ADP1-F1
#
_entry.id   AF-A0A9E4ADP1-F1
#
_cell.length_a   1.000
_cell.length_b   1.000
_cell.length_c   1.000
_cell.angle_alpha   90.00
_cell.angle_beta   90.00
_cell.angle_gamma   90.00
#
_symmetry.space_group_name_H-M   'P 1'
#
loop_
_entity.id
_entity.type
_entity.pdbx_description
1 polymer ?
#
loop_
_entity_poly.entity_id
_entity_poly.type
_entity_poly.pdbx_seq_one_letter_code
_entity_poly.pdbx_strand_id
1 'polypeptide(L)'
;MDATSRRHFRAALKQAEADLAAHERNGEALRNTVSALHQLLGVGTAAPKARRKKAKPRKRPGPKRSGAGHPDVPANAYRGMGPSVAYRNFVADYGDGYTAPQIRDALVQGGVKSASESSLLTGIHAVRRRDLAKAKQAAKAAAAD
;
A
#
# COMPACT_ATOMS: atom_id res chain seq x y z
N MET A 1 33.76 37.08 1.55
CA MET A 1 32.91 35.87 1.52
C MET A 1 33.58 34.85 0.59
N ASP A 2 34.11 33.77 1.18
CA ASP A 2 35.03 32.86 0.49
C ASP A 2 34.31 31.92 -0.49
N ALA A 3 35.06 31.47 -1.51
CA ALA A 3 34.52 30.63 -2.59
C ALA A 3 33.97 29.28 -2.06
N THR A 4 34.61 28.74 -1.02
CA THR A 4 34.20 27.51 -0.34
C THR A 4 32.87 27.69 0.38
N SER A 5 32.69 28.79 1.14
CA SER A 5 31.42 29.12 1.80
C SER A 5 30.27 29.26 0.80
N ARG A 6 30.52 29.91 -0.35
CA ARG A 6 29.52 30.02 -1.43
C ARG A 6 29.08 28.67 -2.01
N ARG A 7 29.99 27.70 -2.11
CA ARG A 7 29.63 26.33 -2.54
C ARG A 7 28.77 25.61 -1.50
N HIS A 8 29.11 25.72 -0.22
CA HIS A 8 28.33 25.10 0.86
C HIS A 8 26.91 25.69 0.96
N PHE A 9 26.76 27.01 0.86
CA PHE A 9 25.43 27.64 0.86
C PHE A 9 24.58 27.24 -0.35
N ARG A 10 25.18 27.09 -1.54
CA ARG A 10 24.46 26.59 -2.73
C ARG A 10 24.01 25.13 -2.56
N ALA A 11 24.84 24.29 -1.96
CA ALA A 11 24.46 22.91 -1.68
C ALA A 11 23.33 22.82 -0.65
N ALA A 12 23.40 23.63 0.41
CA ALA A 12 22.34 23.71 1.42
C ALA A 12 21.02 24.23 0.83
N LEU A 13 21.08 25.24 -0.06
CA LEU A 13 19.90 25.76 -0.74
C LEU A 13 19.24 24.70 -1.63
N LYS A 14 20.03 23.99 -2.43
CA LYS A 14 19.54 22.88 -3.27
C LYS A 14 18.90 21.75 -2.45
N GLN A 15 19.46 21.46 -1.28
CA GLN A 15 18.90 20.47 -0.36
C GLN A 15 17.56 20.93 0.21
N ALA A 16 17.48 22.19 0.67
CA ALA A 16 16.24 22.77 1.18
C ALA A 16 15.12 22.83 0.11
N GLU A 17 15.46 23.14 -1.15
CA GLU A 17 14.51 23.10 -2.28
C GLU A 17 13.98 21.67 -2.54
N ALA A 18 14.86 20.66 -2.46
CA ALA A 18 14.45 19.27 -2.61
C ALA A 18 13.53 18.82 -1.47
N ASP A 19 13.83 19.22 -0.24
CA ASP A 19 13.01 18.91 0.93
C ASP A 19 11.64 19.62 0.86
N LEU A 20 11.60 20.89 0.42
CA LEU A 20 10.36 21.63 0.16
C LEU A 20 9.47 20.90 -0.86
N ALA A 21 10.03 20.50 -2.00
CA ALA A 21 9.29 19.77 -3.04
C ALA A 21 8.79 18.41 -2.55
N ALA A 22 9.53 17.72 -1.68
CA ALA A 22 9.08 16.49 -1.05
C ALA A 22 7.90 16.74 -0.09
N HIS A 23 7.93 17.82 0.68
CA HIS A 23 6.83 18.22 1.55
C HIS A 23 5.56 18.59 0.77
N GLU A 24 5.67 19.27 -0.36
CA GLU A 24 4.52 19.59 -1.23
C GLU A 24 3.84 18.34 -1.78
N ARG A 25 4.63 17.38 -2.30
CA ARG A 25 4.11 16.08 -2.76
C ARG A 25 3.43 15.30 -1.64
N ASN A 26 4.01 15.30 -0.45
CA ASN A 26 3.40 14.69 0.73
C ASN A 26 2.10 15.40 1.12
N GLY A 27 2.03 16.73 1.01
CA GLY A 27 0.83 17.52 1.24
C GLY A 27 -0.28 17.23 0.24
N GLU A 28 0.05 17.04 -1.04
CA GLU A 28 -0.91 16.59 -2.07
C GLU A 28 -1.43 15.17 -1.79
N ALA A 29 -0.55 14.24 -1.43
CA ALA A 29 -0.95 12.89 -1.05
C ALA A 29 -1.92 12.90 0.16
N LEU A 30 -1.62 13.72 1.18
CA LEU A 30 -2.48 13.90 2.34
C LEU A 30 -3.84 14.49 1.97
N ARG A 31 -3.88 15.54 1.13
CA ARG A 31 -5.14 16.13 0.63
C ARG A 31 -5.98 15.13 -0.13
N ASN A 32 -5.36 14.30 -0.98
CA ASN A 32 -6.05 13.24 -1.71
C ASN A 32 -6.63 12.18 -0.76
N THR A 33 -5.88 11.79 0.27
CA THR A 33 -6.41 10.85 1.28
C THR A 33 -7.55 11.45 2.09
N VAL A 34 -7.47 12.72 2.50
CA VAL A 34 -8.57 13.41 3.21
C VAL A 34 -9.81 13.50 2.31
N SER A 35 -9.65 13.83 1.03
CA SER A 35 -10.76 13.86 0.06
C SER A 35 -11.41 12.48 -0.11
N ALA A 36 -10.61 11.41 -0.23
CA ALA A 36 -11.12 10.04 -0.31
C ALA A 36 -11.87 9.63 0.97
N LEU A 37 -11.38 10.03 2.15
CA LEU A 37 -12.05 9.78 3.42
C LEU A 37 -13.37 10.57 3.53
N HIS A 38 -13.43 11.82 3.04
CA HIS A 38 -14.67 12.60 2.98
C HIS A 38 -15.72 11.94 2.06
N GLN A 39 -15.32 11.40 0.91
CA GLN A 39 -16.22 10.68 0.00
C GLN A 39 -16.77 9.39 0.64
N LEU A 40 -15.93 8.65 1.38
CA LEU A 40 -16.36 7.44 2.09
C LEU A 40 -17.30 7.73 3.26
N LEU A 41 -17.08 8.83 3.97
CA LEU A 41 -17.90 9.25 5.11
C LEU A 41 -19.15 10.03 4.70
N GLY A 42 -19.30 10.37 3.41
CA GLY A 42 -20.47 11.08 2.88
C GLY A 42 -20.63 12.51 3.43
N VAL A 43 -19.55 13.12 3.93
CA VAL A 43 -19.58 14.44 4.58
C VAL A 43 -19.43 15.54 3.53
N GLY A 44 -20.51 15.77 2.75
CA GLY A 44 -20.71 16.89 1.81
C GLY A 44 -20.06 16.71 0.42
N THR A 45 -20.76 16.75 -0.72
CA THR A 45 -21.87 17.62 -1.12
C THR A 45 -22.88 16.90 -2.06
N ALA A 46 -24.16 17.19 -1.83
CA ALA A 46 -25.35 17.01 -2.69
C ALA A 46 -25.55 15.69 -3.48
N ALA A 47 -26.55 14.92 -3.04
CA ALA A 47 -27.15 13.78 -3.74
C ALA A 47 -27.99 14.20 -4.97
N PRO A 48 -28.27 13.25 -5.89
CA PRO A 48 -29.63 13.07 -6.39
C PRO A 48 -30.24 11.77 -5.86
N LYS A 49 -31.48 11.89 -5.39
CA LYS A 49 -32.29 10.83 -4.80
C LYS A 49 -32.52 9.68 -5.79
N ALA A 50 -32.22 8.45 -5.38
CA ALA A 50 -32.81 7.24 -5.98
C ALA A 50 -33.51 6.41 -4.89
N ARG A 51 -34.82 6.21 -5.10
CA ARG A 51 -35.80 5.48 -4.28
C ARG A 51 -35.25 4.24 -3.56
N ARG A 52 -35.54 4.16 -2.26
CA ARG A 52 -35.49 2.93 -1.46
C ARG A 52 -36.41 1.87 -2.07
N LYS A 53 -35.86 0.72 -2.46
CA LYS A 53 -36.58 -0.56 -2.47
C LYS A 53 -36.00 -1.40 -1.33
N LYS A 54 -36.84 -1.84 -0.40
CA LYS A 54 -36.49 -2.88 0.60
C LYS A 54 -36.10 -4.14 -0.17
N ALA A 55 -34.81 -4.39 -0.30
CA ALA A 55 -34.30 -5.61 -0.92
C ALA A 55 -34.36 -6.73 0.12
N LYS A 56 -34.98 -7.86 -0.27
CA LYS A 56 -34.91 -9.18 0.38
C LYS A 56 -33.47 -9.49 0.82
N PRO A 57 -33.24 -10.33 1.84
CA PRO A 57 -31.89 -10.68 2.28
C PRO A 57 -31.08 -11.18 1.09
N ARG A 58 -30.17 -10.33 0.61
CA ARG A 58 -29.30 -10.66 -0.51
C ARG A 58 -28.42 -11.81 -0.03
N LYS A 59 -28.52 -12.97 -0.70
CA LYS A 59 -27.49 -14.01 -0.62
C LYS A 59 -26.16 -13.28 -0.75
N ARG A 60 -25.29 -13.46 0.25
CA ARG A 60 -23.95 -12.88 0.30
C ARG A 60 -23.34 -13.01 -1.10
N PRO A 61 -22.85 -11.92 -1.72
CA PRO A 61 -22.09 -12.09 -2.94
C PRO A 61 -20.93 -13.01 -2.59
N GLY A 62 -20.89 -14.19 -3.22
CA GLY A 62 -19.67 -14.99 -3.25
C GLY A 62 -18.51 -14.10 -3.73
N PRO A 63 -17.27 -14.40 -3.35
CA PRO A 63 -16.12 -13.58 -3.68
C PRO A 63 -16.15 -13.24 -5.17
N LYS A 64 -16.17 -11.93 -5.47
CA LYS A 64 -16.14 -11.41 -6.83
C LYS A 64 -14.96 -12.07 -7.52
N ARG A 65 -15.22 -12.83 -8.58
CA ARG A 65 -14.18 -13.33 -9.48
C ARG A 65 -13.33 -12.15 -9.91
N SER A 66 -12.04 -12.29 -9.65
CA SER A 66 -10.98 -11.32 -9.80
C SER A 66 -10.98 -10.77 -11.22
N GLY A 67 -11.29 -9.48 -11.36
CA GLY A 67 -11.11 -8.76 -12.62
C GLY A 67 -9.62 -8.66 -12.98
N ALA A 68 -9.36 -8.42 -14.26
CA ALA A 68 -8.02 -8.31 -14.85
C ALA A 68 -7.00 -7.62 -13.92
N GLY A 69 -5.98 -8.36 -13.50
CA GLY A 69 -4.88 -7.86 -12.66
C GLY A 69 -4.77 -8.45 -11.25
N HIS A 70 -5.70 -9.31 -10.81
CA HIS A 70 -5.53 -10.07 -9.57
C HIS A 70 -4.93 -11.46 -9.84
N PRO A 71 -3.96 -11.92 -9.01
CA PRO A 71 -3.42 -13.27 -9.09
C PRO A 71 -4.49 -14.28 -8.71
N ASP A 72 -4.62 -15.35 -9.49
CA ASP A 72 -5.55 -16.44 -9.18
C ASP A 72 -4.94 -17.36 -8.13
N VAL A 73 -5.28 -17.09 -6.87
CA VAL A 73 -4.77 -17.87 -5.73
C VAL A 73 -5.78 -18.95 -5.34
N PRO A 74 -5.37 -20.23 -5.24
CA PRO A 74 -6.27 -21.29 -4.80
C PRO A 74 -6.71 -21.08 -3.35
N ALA A 75 -7.98 -21.39 -3.06
CA ALA A 75 -8.66 -20.99 -1.82
C ALA A 75 -8.05 -21.47 -0.49
N ASN A 76 -7.09 -22.39 -0.55
CA ASN A 76 -6.41 -22.97 0.61
C ASN A 76 -4.88 -22.81 0.57
N ALA A 77 -4.34 -22.05 -0.39
CA ALA A 77 -2.89 -21.91 -0.61
C ALA A 77 -2.12 -21.48 0.66
N TYR A 78 -2.74 -20.64 1.47
CA TYR A 78 -2.13 -20.01 2.65
C TYR A 78 -2.91 -20.27 3.94
N ARG A 79 -3.76 -21.30 3.94
CA ARG A 79 -4.62 -21.61 5.09
C ARG A 79 -3.77 -21.92 6.33
N GLY A 80 -4.04 -21.20 7.43
CA GLY A 80 -3.30 -21.37 8.69
C GLY A 80 -1.95 -20.67 8.74
N MET A 81 -1.53 -19.99 7.67
CA MET A 81 -0.29 -19.20 7.66
C MET A 81 -0.53 -17.82 8.28
N GLY A 82 0.49 -17.31 8.98
CA GLY A 82 0.53 -15.92 9.42
C GLY A 82 0.70 -14.96 8.24
N PRO A 83 0.23 -13.69 8.34
CA PRO A 83 0.24 -12.73 7.23
C PRO A 83 1.62 -12.53 6.58
N SER A 84 2.68 -12.48 7.40
CA SER A 84 4.05 -12.29 6.94
C SER A 84 4.60 -13.48 6.14
N VAL A 85 4.25 -14.71 6.56
CA VAL A 85 4.69 -15.94 5.88
C VAL A 85 3.93 -16.08 4.56
N ALA A 86 2.61 -15.87 4.60
CA ALA A 86 1.77 -15.91 3.42
C ALA A 86 2.20 -14.89 2.37
N TYR A 87 2.57 -13.66 2.79
CA TYR A 87 3.12 -12.64 1.89
C TYR A 87 4.41 -13.09 1.19
N ARG A 88 5.37 -13.68 1.92
CA ARG A 88 6.63 -14.13 1.31
C ARG A 88 6.42 -15.27 0.31
N ASN A 89 5.56 -16.23 0.66
CA ASN A 89 5.20 -17.32 -0.25
C ASN A 89 4.50 -16.77 -1.49
N PHE A 90 3.58 -15.83 -1.30
CA PHE A 90 2.93 -15.14 -2.41
C PHE A 90 3.94 -14.44 -3.34
N VAL A 91 4.91 -13.70 -2.80
CA VAL A 91 5.93 -13.03 -3.61
C VAL A 91 6.85 -14.04 -4.32
N ALA A 92 7.11 -15.20 -3.71
CA ALA A 92 7.87 -16.28 -4.35
C ALA A 92 7.11 -16.92 -5.52
N ASP A 93 5.80 -17.13 -5.36
CA ASP A 93 4.96 -17.82 -6.35
C ASP A 93 4.52 -16.91 -7.51
N TYR A 94 4.23 -15.63 -7.22
CA TYR A 94 3.62 -14.70 -8.17
C TYR A 94 4.49 -13.47 -8.49
N GLY A 95 5.58 -13.25 -7.75
CA GLY A 95 6.45 -12.08 -7.92
C GLY A 95 5.99 -10.82 -7.17
N ASP A 96 6.73 -9.72 -7.34
CA ASP A 96 6.50 -8.45 -6.62
C ASP A 96 5.68 -7.41 -7.40
N GLY A 97 5.22 -7.76 -8.61
CA GLY A 97 4.51 -6.87 -9.53
C GLY A 97 3.09 -6.46 -9.09
N TYR A 98 2.62 -6.97 -7.96
CA TYR A 98 1.28 -6.71 -7.44
C TYR A 98 1.26 -5.60 -6.38
N THR A 99 0.19 -4.80 -6.39
CA THR A 99 -0.03 -3.76 -5.37
C THR A 99 -0.41 -4.40 -4.03
N ALA A 100 -0.12 -3.72 -2.91
CA ALA A 100 -0.43 -4.26 -1.57
C ALA A 100 -1.93 -4.62 -1.39
N PRO A 101 -2.91 -3.86 -1.93
CA PRO A 101 -4.31 -4.27 -1.91
C PRO A 101 -4.59 -5.54 -2.73
N GLN A 102 -3.94 -5.72 -3.87
CA GLN A 102 -4.08 -6.93 -4.70
C GLN A 102 -3.54 -8.16 -3.98
N ILE A 103 -2.39 -8.03 -3.35
CA ILE A 103 -1.77 -9.10 -2.57
C ILE A 103 -2.67 -9.45 -1.38
N ARG A 104 -3.21 -8.46 -0.67
CA ARG A 104 -4.17 -8.68 0.42
C ARG A 104 -5.34 -9.54 -0.04
N ASP A 105 -5.98 -9.17 -1.15
CA ASP A 105 -7.15 -9.90 -1.64
C ASP A 105 -6.81 -11.33 -2.04
N ALA A 106 -5.65 -11.53 -2.66
CA ALA A 106 -5.11 -12.85 -2.97
C ALA A 106 -4.80 -13.69 -1.71
N LEU A 107 -4.26 -13.09 -0.66
CA LEU A 107 -4.00 -13.77 0.62
C LEU A 107 -5.32 -14.14 1.34
N VAL A 108 -6.32 -13.26 1.31
CA VAL A 108 -7.65 -13.53 1.86
C VAL A 108 -8.35 -14.63 1.05
N GLN A 109 -8.27 -14.57 -0.28
CA GLN A 109 -8.75 -15.62 -1.17
C GLN A 109 -8.07 -16.96 -0.85
N GLY A 110 -6.76 -16.96 -0.65
CA GLY A 110 -5.96 -18.15 -0.30
C GLY A 110 -6.13 -18.67 1.14
N GLY A 111 -7.01 -18.06 1.93
CA GLY A 111 -7.41 -18.57 3.24
C GLY A 111 -6.60 -18.06 4.42
N VAL A 112 -5.86 -16.95 4.28
CA VAL A 112 -5.20 -16.29 5.42
C VAL A 112 -6.25 -15.70 6.36
N LYS A 113 -6.20 -16.09 7.63
CA LYS A 113 -7.05 -15.50 8.68
C LYS A 113 -6.31 -14.32 9.33
N SER A 114 -6.83 -13.12 9.13
CA SER A 114 -6.40 -11.91 9.85
C SER A 114 -7.53 -11.37 10.71
N ALA A 115 -7.18 -10.75 11.83
CA ALA A 115 -8.14 -10.12 12.74
C ALA A 115 -8.89 -8.95 12.06
N SER A 116 -8.22 -8.24 11.15
CA SER A 116 -8.82 -7.15 10.39
C SER A 116 -8.11 -6.90 9.06
N GLU A 117 -8.81 -6.24 8.14
CA GLU A 117 -8.29 -5.80 6.85
C GLU A 117 -7.04 -4.91 7.02
N SER A 118 -7.14 -3.93 7.92
CA SER A 118 -6.05 -3.01 8.26
C SER A 118 -4.83 -3.74 8.85
N SER A 119 -5.04 -4.79 9.65
CA SER A 119 -3.96 -5.58 10.23
C SER A 119 -3.18 -6.34 9.16
N LEU A 120 -3.86 -6.89 8.14
CA LEU A 120 -3.21 -7.60 7.05
C LEU A 120 -2.36 -6.65 6.19
N LEU A 121 -2.91 -5.50 5.82
CA LEU A 121 -2.18 -4.47 5.07
C LEU A 121 -0.97 -3.95 5.85
N THR A 122 -1.14 -3.68 7.15
CA THR A 122 -0.04 -3.25 8.01
C THR A 122 1.07 -4.29 8.05
N GLY A 123 0.72 -5.58 8.14
CA GLY A 123 1.66 -6.69 8.06
C GLY A 123 2.43 -6.72 6.73
N ILE A 124 1.72 -6.59 5.60
CA ILE A 124 2.33 -6.53 4.26
C ILE A 124 3.31 -5.35 4.15
N HIS A 125 2.91 -4.16 4.58
CA HIS A 125 3.77 -2.98 4.56
C HIS A 125 5.00 -3.10 5.49
N ALA A 126 4.85 -3.73 6.65
CA ALA A 126 5.95 -3.96 7.58
C ALA A 126 7.01 -4.89 6.97
N VAL A 127 6.59 -5.97 6.31
CA VAL A 127 7.51 -6.89 5.63
C VAL A 127 8.21 -6.19 4.47
N ARG A 128 7.47 -5.48 3.61
CA ARG A 128 8.05 -4.76 2.46
C ARG A 128 9.08 -3.72 2.89
N ARG A 129 8.82 -2.96 3.96
CA ARG A 129 9.79 -2.00 4.52
C ARG A 129 11.05 -2.69 5.02
N ARG A 130 10.91 -3.84 5.68
CA ARG A 130 12.05 -4.62 6.19
C ARG A 130 12.90 -5.18 5.06
N ASP A 131 12.27 -5.68 4.00
CA ASP A 131 12.97 -6.25 2.85
C ASP A 131 13.70 -5.16 2.06
N LEU A 132 13.08 -3.99 1.88
CA LEU A 132 13.75 -2.81 1.31
C LEU A 132 14.92 -2.32 2.17
N ALA A 133 14.78 -2.34 3.50
CA ALA A 133 15.87 -1.97 4.40
C ALA A 133 17.04 -2.94 4.30
N LYS A 134 16.77 -4.26 4.23
CA LYS A 134 17.80 -5.28 3.99
C LYS A 134 18.48 -5.10 2.63
N ALA A 135 17.71 -4.85 1.57
CA ALA A 135 18.26 -4.61 0.24
C ALA A 135 19.17 -3.37 0.21
N LYS A 136 18.77 -2.28 0.87
CA LYS A 136 19.61 -1.08 1.03
C LYS A 136 20.89 -1.36 1.82
N GLN A 137 20.81 -2.14 2.88
CA GLN A 137 22.00 -2.53 3.66
C GLN A 137 22.94 -3.42 2.84
N ALA A 138 22.41 -4.39 2.10
CA ALA A 138 23.19 -5.24 1.21
C ALA A 138 23.86 -4.44 0.08
N ALA A 139 23.13 -3.49 -0.53
CA ALA A 139 23.68 -2.60 -1.56
C ALA A 139 24.76 -1.67 -0.98
N LYS A 140 24.59 -1.17 0.24
CA LYS A 140 25.62 -0.35 0.92
C LYS A 140 26.86 -1.17 1.26
N ALA A 141 26.71 -2.42 1.68
CA ALA A 141 27.82 -3.32 1.94
C ALA A 141 28.58 -3.67 0.65
N ALA A 142 27.86 -3.97 -0.44
CA ALA A 142 28.44 -4.25 -1.76
C ALA A 142 29.09 -3.03 -2.43
N ALA A 143 28.74 -1.81 -2.01
CA ALA A 143 29.38 -0.58 -2.49
C ALA A 143 30.55 -0.11 -1.62
N ALA A 144 30.81 -0.81 -0.51
CA ALA A 144 31.92 -0.53 0.42
C ALA A 144 33.08 -1.53 0.27
N ASP A 145 32.91 -2.53 -0.59
CA ASP A 145 33.92 -3.50 -1.05
C ASP A 145 34.41 -3.06 -2.45
#